data_AF-A0A7W1R2L7-F1
#
_entry.id   AF-A0A7W1R2L7-F1
#
_cell.length_a   1.000
_cell.length_b   1.000
_cell.length_c   1.000
_cell.angle_alpha   90.00
_cell.angle_beta   90.00
_cell.angle_gamma   90.00
#
_symmetry.space_group_name_H-M   'P 1'
#
loop_
_entity.id
_entity.type
_entity.pdbx_description
1 polymer ?
#
loop_
_entity_poly.entity_id
_entity_poly.type
_entity_poly.pdbx_seq_one_letter_code
_entity_poly.pdbx_strand_id
1 'polypeptide(L)' 'MVEADKQQFNIYLPAALVRRVKHASVDANQSLSAFVERVLEEHLSRRVTEDES' A
#
# COMPACT_ATOMS: atom_id res chain seq x y z
N MET A 1 -5.42 22.09 9.06
CA MET A 1 -5.55 20.64 8.89
C MET A 1 -4.17 20.07 9.15
N VAL A 2 -4.02 19.16 10.12
CA VAL A 2 -2.72 18.55 10.40
C VAL A 2 -2.46 17.56 9.28
N GLU A 3 -1.62 17.91 8.31
CA GLU A 3 -1.07 16.94 7.37
C GLU A 3 -0.34 15.89 8.20
N ALA A 4 -0.87 14.66 8.22
CA ALA A 4 -0.22 13.56 8.92
C ALA A 4 1.20 13.41 8.36
N ASP A 5 2.19 13.36 9.25
CA ASP A 5 3.59 13.33 8.89
C ASP A 5 3.90 12.07 8.06
N LYS A 6 4.27 12.26 6.79
CA LYS A 6 4.56 11.14 5.88
C LYS A 6 5.93 10.56 6.20
N GLN A 7 5.96 9.48 6.97
CA GLN A 7 7.18 8.75 7.27
C GLN A 7 7.61 7.85 6.08
N GLN A 8 8.91 7.82 5.78
CA GLN A 8 9.46 6.89 4.79
C GLN A 8 9.40 5.44 5.30
N PHE A 9 8.85 4.55 4.47
CA PHE A 9 8.74 3.11 4.77
C PHE A 9 9.66 2.30 3.84
N ASN A 10 10.88 2.05 4.31
CA ASN A 10 11.88 1.31 3.54
C ASN A 10 11.80 -0.19 3.85
N ILE A 11 11.40 -0.99 2.87
CA ILE A 11 11.36 -2.45 2.99
C ILE A 11 12.02 -3.11 1.78
N TYR A 12 12.61 -4.29 2.02
CA TYR A 12 13.15 -5.11 0.95
C TYR A 12 12.09 -6.07 0.43
N LEU A 13 11.75 -5.92 -0.84
CA LEU A 13 10.82 -6.78 -1.56
C LEU A 13 11.52 -7.47 -2.73
N PRO A 14 11.05 -8.65 -3.15
CA PRO A 14 11.54 -9.27 -4.38
C PRO A 14 11.39 -8.33 -5.58
N ALA A 15 12.41 -8.26 -6.44
CA ALA A 15 12.42 -7.36 -7.59
C ALA A 15 11.20 -7.56 -8.53
N ALA A 16 10.77 -8.81 -8.69
CA ALA A 16 9.57 -9.16 -9.47
C ALA A 16 8.30 -8.55 -8.87
N LEU A 17 8.19 -8.51 -7.54
CA LEU A 17 7.05 -7.92 -6.85
C LEU A 17 7.07 -6.40 -6.99
N VAL A 18 8.21 -5.74 -6.78
CA VAL A 18 8.36 -4.29 -6.97
C VAL A 18 7.91 -3.88 -8.38
N ARG A 19 8.30 -4.64 -9.39
CA ARG A 19 7.89 -4.38 -10.78
C ARG A 19 6.38 -4.47 -10.95
N ARG A 20 5.75 -5.53 -10.42
CA ARG A 20 4.29 -5.70 -10.47
C ARG A 20 3.54 -4.58 -9.75
N VAL A 21 4.00 -4.17 -8.57
CA VAL A 21 3.37 -3.08 -7.81
C VAL A 21 3.48 -1.75 -8.57
N LYS A 22 4.63 -1.46 -9.19
CA LYS A 22 4.80 -0.26 -10.03
C LYS A 22 3.82 -0.24 -11.21
N HIS A 23 3.71 -1.36 -11.94
CA HIS A 23 2.74 -1.46 -13.03
C HIS A 23 1.33 -1.21 -12.52
N ALA A 24 0.92 -1.89 -11.44
CA ALA A 24 -0.40 -1.71 -10.83
C ALA A 24 -0.68 -0.26 -10.38
N SER A 25 0.32 0.45 -9.83
CA SER A 25 0.15 1.87 -9.48
C SER A 25 -0.07 2.77 -10.69
N VAL A 26 0.61 2.46 -11.81
CA VAL A 26 0.45 3.20 -13.08
C VAL A 26 -0.91 2.90 -13.69
N ASP A 27 -1.34 1.63 -13.71
CA ASP A 27 -2.67 1.23 -14.18
C ASP A 27 -3.79 1.86 -13.35
N ALA A 28 -3.60 2.02 -12.04
CA ALA A 28 -4.52 2.71 -11.15
C ALA A 28 -4.46 4.24 -11.24
N ASN A 29 -3.56 4.79 -12.07
CA ASN A 29 -3.29 6.23 -12.20
C ASN A 29 -2.97 6.90 -10.85
N GLN A 30 -2.26 6.19 -9.97
CA GLN A 30 -1.91 6.60 -8.62
C GLN A 30 -0.39 6.62 -8.42
N SER A 31 0.07 7.42 -7.47
CA SER A 31 1.47 7.31 -7.03
C SER A 31 1.69 5.95 -6.35
N LEU A 32 2.93 5.45 -6.41
CA LEU A 32 3.29 4.19 -5.77
C LEU A 32 2.96 4.18 -4.27
N SER A 33 3.19 5.30 -3.58
CA SER A 33 2.87 5.45 -2.16
C SER A 33 1.37 5.38 -1.91
N ALA A 34 0.55 6.11 -2.67
CA ALA A 34 -0.91 6.08 -2.51
C ALA A 34 -1.51 4.70 -2.84
N PHE A 35 -0.97 4.04 -3.86
CA PHE A 35 -1.36 2.69 -4.22
C PHE A 35 -1.03 1.68 -3.11
N VAL A 36 0.20 1.74 -2.58
CA VAL A 36 0.65 0.86 -1.49
C VAL A 36 -0.14 1.12 -0.21
N GLU A 37 -0.38 2.38 0.15
CA GLU A 37 -1.22 2.80 1.29
C GLU A 37 -2.62 2.19 1.20
N ARG A 38 -3.32 2.38 0.08
CA ARG A 38 -4.66 1.82 -0.16
C ARG A 38 -4.67 0.29 -0.02
N VAL A 39 -3.71 -0.40 -0.66
CA VAL A 39 -3.67 -1.87 -0.64
C VAL A 39 -3.38 -2.39 0.76
N LEU A 40 -2.48 -1.73 1.51
CA LEU A 40 -2.19 -2.07 2.90
C LEU A 40 -3.41 -1.86 3.79
N GLU A 41 -4.10 -0.73 3.66
CA GLU A 41 -5.27 -0.40 4.46
C GLU A 41 -6.42 -1.37 4.17
N GLU A 42 -6.68 -1.69 2.90
CA GLU A 42 -7.67 -2.69 2.51
C GLU A 42 -7.33 -4.09 3.05
N HIS A 43 -6.05 -4.48 2.99
CA HIS A 43 -5.59 -5.77 3.51
C HIS A 43 -5.71 -5.87 5.04
N LEU A 44 -5.37 -4.78 5.76
CA LEU A 44 -5.53 -4.69 7.20
C LEU A 44 -7.00 -4.66 7.62
N SER A 45 -7.84 -3.91 6.90
CA SER A 45 -9.28 -3.85 7.16
C SER A 45 -9.96 -5.21 7.00
N ARG A 46 -9.58 -5.98 5.96
CA ARG A 46 -10.07 -7.36 5.78
C ARG A 46 -9.67 -8.25 6.95
N ARG A 47 -8.40 -8.21 7.37
CA ARG A 47 -7.92 -8.99 8.52
C ARG A 47 -8.63 -8.63 9.82
N VAL A 48 -8.78 -7.35 10.13
CA VAL A 48 -9.49 -6.91 11.34
C VAL A 48 -10.93 -7.41 11.36
N THR A 49 -11.60 -7.45 10.20
CA THR A 49 -12.98 -7.95 10.10
C THR A 49 -13.06 -9.47 10.34
N GLU A 50 -12.02 -10.22 9.95
CA GLU A 50 -11.93 -11.67 10.17
C GLU A 50 -11.53 -12.04 11.62
N ASP A 51 -10.69 -11.24 12.29
CA ASP A 51 -10.28 -11.48 13.67
C ASP A 51 -11.38 -11.12 14.70
N GLU A 52 -12.35 -10.26 14.34
CA GLU A 52 -13.48 -9.86 15.21
C GLU A 52 -14.74 -10.75 15.04
N SER A 53 -14.67 -11.84 14.27
CA SER A 53 -15.80 -12.76 13.98
C SER A 53 -15.70 -14.12 14.66
#